data_AF-A0A0R2T4G2-F1
#
_entry.id   AF-A0A0R2T4G2-F1
#
_cell.length_a   1.000
_cell.length_b   1.000
_cell.length_c   1.000
_cell.angle_alpha   90.00
_cell.angle_beta   90.00
_cell.angle_gamma   90.00
#
_symmetry.space_group_name_H-M   'P 1'
#
loop_
_entity.id
_entity.type
_entity.pdbx_description
1 polymer ?
#
loop_
_entity_poly.entity_id
_entity_poly.type
_entity_poly.pdbx_seq_one_letter_code
_entity_poly.pdbx_strand_id
1 'polypeptide(L)'
;MLDQLRSIVQEVNSARDLQSALDIIVTRVRSALNTQVCSVYLLDKDINSHVLMASQGLKAEAVGRVSLQTDEGLVGLVAKYAEPINLSDASKHPSYFYLQDTGEEEFNSFLGVPIIHHRAVLGVLVIQQRESRRFDEGEEAFLITLSAQLSGVIAHAEATGAIQGLSPSGKKTEDTIFPGVSGSSGVAIGRAVVVFPHADLSQIPQRPAKDIEHEVAFFKTCIDAVRRDMNDLYEKIAGHVAEEERQLFNVYARMLDDNALGNEVVARIRQGIWAQGALAYVAGEHVRSFESMSDDYLRERAVDIKDLCSRVLFYLQAREPIEIEYQENTILVSEELTPSMLAEAPKEKLKGLISVKGSGNSHVAILARTMGIPTVMGTVDLPYAQLEGRSLVVDGYRGEVITSPSKALRLRYREIIKEQEQLIAGLEGIKEEPCETSDGHRVQLWVNTGLMSDVMQSLDQGAEGIGLFRTEVPFLLSERFPSEQEQYEIYREQLEAFSPKIVTMRTLDIGGDKSLPYFPIEEANPFLGWRGIRVTLDHPEIFMAQIRAMLRASVGLDNLQIMLPMISNVNEVSMAQQLIKKAYRELVQEGVEVVYPPVGVMIELPAAVYQTSVLAKMVDFVSVGSNDLTQY
;
A
#
# COMPACT_ATOMS: atom_id res chain seq x y z
N MET A 1 16.04 -1.27 36.89
CA MET A 1 16.46 -1.63 35.52
C MET A 1 15.43 -1.16 34.48
N LEU A 2 14.13 -1.47 34.60
CA LEU A 2 13.08 -1.01 33.66
C LEU A 2 12.96 0.53 33.54
N ASP A 3 13.00 1.27 34.66
CA ASP A 3 12.93 2.74 34.61
C ASP A 3 14.17 3.36 33.94
N GLN A 4 15.35 2.78 34.17
CA GLN A 4 16.58 3.18 33.50
C GLN A 4 16.51 2.89 32.00
N LEU A 5 16.05 1.69 31.62
CA LEU A 5 15.84 1.32 30.21
C LEU A 5 14.94 2.34 29.51
N ARG A 6 13.78 2.65 30.10
CA ARG A 6 12.82 3.60 29.54
C ARG A 6 13.41 5.01 29.41
N SER A 7 14.13 5.49 30.42
CA SER A 7 14.82 6.80 30.37
C SER A 7 15.84 6.85 29.24
N ILE A 8 16.66 5.80 29.08
CA ILE A 8 17.67 5.72 28.03
C ILE A 8 17.02 5.76 26.65
N VAL A 9 15.97 4.96 26.43
CA VAL A 9 15.24 4.93 25.17
C VAL A 9 14.64 6.30 24.83
N GLN A 10 14.05 6.99 25.81
CA GLN A 10 13.49 8.33 25.59
C GLN A 10 14.57 9.36 25.22
N GLU A 11 15.71 9.35 25.90
CA GLU A 11 16.82 10.26 25.62
C GLU A 11 17.43 10.01 24.23
N VAL A 12 17.59 8.75 23.86
CA VAL A 12 18.13 8.34 22.55
C VAL A 12 17.19 8.74 21.42
N ASN A 13 15.88 8.52 21.57
CA ASN A 13 14.88 8.94 20.59
C ASN A 13 14.74 10.46 20.48
N SER A 14 15.20 11.21 21.49
CA SER A 14 15.18 12.68 21.50
C SER A 14 16.50 13.31 21.04
N ALA A 15 17.49 12.50 20.66
CA ALA A 15 18.78 12.98 20.20
C ALA A 15 18.67 13.74 18.88
N ARG A 16 19.52 14.76 18.69
CA ARG A 16 19.49 15.62 17.50
C ARG A 16 20.13 14.99 16.26
N ASP A 17 21.11 14.14 16.48
CA ASP A 17 21.88 13.45 15.44
C ASP A 17 22.35 12.08 15.95
N LEU A 18 22.84 11.25 15.02
CA LEU A 18 23.30 9.90 15.31
C LEU A 18 24.41 9.88 16.36
N GLN A 19 25.39 10.79 16.25
CA GLN A 19 26.52 10.81 17.18
C GLN A 19 26.05 11.07 18.61
N SER A 20 25.14 12.03 18.81
CA SER A 20 24.53 12.30 20.11
C SER A 20 23.78 11.08 20.66
N ALA A 21 23.04 10.35 19.81
CA ALA A 21 22.34 9.14 20.22
C ALA A 21 23.32 8.03 20.67
N LEU A 22 24.39 7.81 19.91
CA LEU A 22 25.44 6.84 20.22
C LEU A 22 26.16 7.20 21.53
N ASP A 23 26.50 8.48 21.72
CA ASP A 23 27.17 8.98 22.93
C ASP A 23 26.29 8.80 24.18
N ILE A 24 24.98 9.04 24.07
CA ILE A 24 24.01 8.78 25.14
C ILE A 24 23.98 7.29 25.48
N ILE A 25 23.89 6.40 24.48
CA ILE A 25 23.88 4.95 24.68
C ILE A 25 25.12 4.49 25.43
N VAL A 26 26.32 4.80 24.93
CA VAL A 26 27.56 4.29 25.54
C VAL A 26 27.74 4.80 26.97
N THR A 27 27.33 6.04 27.25
CA THR A 27 27.41 6.64 28.58
C THR A 27 26.40 6.00 29.54
N ARG A 28 25.14 5.89 29.11
CA ARG A 28 24.06 5.42 29.97
C ARG A 28 24.10 3.92 30.22
N VAL A 29 24.41 3.11 29.21
CA VAL A 29 24.54 1.65 29.34
C VAL A 29 25.65 1.31 30.32
N ARG A 30 26.82 1.95 30.18
CA ARG A 30 27.94 1.77 31.11
C ARG A 30 27.53 2.04 32.55
N SER A 31 26.79 3.14 32.78
CA SER A 31 26.30 3.52 34.10
C SER A 31 25.22 2.57 34.65
N ALA A 32 24.27 2.16 33.81
CA ALA A 32 23.15 1.30 34.20
C ALA A 32 23.60 -0.13 34.55
N LEU A 33 24.55 -0.68 33.78
CA LEU A 33 25.10 -2.03 33.99
C LEU A 33 26.36 -2.04 34.86
N ASN A 34 26.81 -0.87 35.35
CA ASN A 34 28.03 -0.72 36.14
C ASN A 34 29.27 -1.38 35.49
N THR A 35 29.39 -1.27 34.17
CA THR A 35 30.52 -1.80 33.41
C THR A 35 31.62 -0.75 33.23
N GLN A 36 32.79 -1.18 32.77
CA GLN A 36 33.92 -0.28 32.55
C GLN A 36 33.96 0.25 31.12
N VAL A 37 33.53 -0.55 30.16
CA VAL A 37 33.45 -0.19 28.75
C VAL A 37 32.05 -0.41 28.22
N CYS A 38 31.59 0.55 27.42
CA CYS A 38 30.50 0.36 26.46
C CYS A 38 30.90 1.00 25.14
N SER A 39 30.72 0.28 24.03
CA SER A 39 31.13 0.71 22.70
C SER A 39 30.11 0.30 21.65
N VAL A 40 29.96 1.13 20.61
CA VAL A 40 29.12 0.84 19.45
C VAL A 40 29.98 0.81 18.20
N TYR A 41 29.92 -0.31 17.48
CA TYR A 41 30.52 -0.48 16.18
C TYR A 41 29.43 -0.49 15.12
N LEU A 42 29.52 0.36 14.09
CA LEU A 42 28.57 0.37 12.97
C LEU A 42 29.21 -0.22 11.72
N LEU A 43 28.44 -0.97 10.94
CA LEU A 43 28.89 -1.53 9.66
C LEU A 43 28.90 -0.43 8.60
N ASP A 44 30.07 -0.10 8.08
CA ASP A 44 30.18 0.70 6.86
C ASP A 44 30.23 -0.25 5.65
N LYS A 45 29.17 -0.23 4.83
CA LYS A 45 29.01 -1.10 3.65
C LYS A 45 29.99 -0.76 2.52
N ASP A 46 30.48 0.48 2.44
CA ASP A 46 31.37 0.91 1.35
C ASP A 46 32.79 0.37 1.52
N ILE A 47 33.25 0.26 2.77
CA ILE A 47 34.55 -0.31 3.13
C ILE A 47 34.45 -1.73 3.70
N ASN A 48 33.24 -2.26 3.83
CA ASN A 48 32.92 -3.58 4.37
C ASN A 48 33.59 -3.85 5.73
N SER A 49 33.43 -2.92 6.67
CA SER A 49 34.08 -2.98 7.99
C SER A 49 33.21 -2.39 9.10
N HIS A 50 33.34 -2.92 10.31
CA HIS A 50 32.75 -2.40 11.53
C HIS A 50 33.62 -1.28 12.12
N VAL A 51 33.17 -0.04 12.01
CA VAL A 51 33.86 1.16 12.50
C VAL A 51 33.42 1.45 13.93
N LEU A 52 34.36 1.74 14.83
CA LEU A 52 34.05 2.16 16.21
C LEU A 52 33.48 3.58 16.20
N MET A 53 32.17 3.75 16.37
CA MET A 53 31.49 5.04 16.23
C MET A 53 31.25 5.77 17.54
N ALA A 54 31.18 5.05 18.66
CA ALA A 54 31.16 5.65 19.98
C ALA A 54 31.74 4.68 21.01
N SER A 55 32.37 5.22 22.05
CA SER A 55 32.91 4.43 23.14
C SER A 55 33.03 5.24 24.42
N GLN A 56 32.71 4.59 25.54
CA GLN A 56 32.97 5.10 26.87
C GLN A 56 33.75 4.04 27.65
N GLY A 57 35.06 4.27 27.85
CA GLY A 57 35.97 3.36 28.54
C GLY A 57 37.21 2.96 27.73
N LEU A 58 37.12 2.98 26.39
CA LEU A 58 38.28 2.84 25.49
C LEU A 58 38.93 4.22 25.21
N LYS A 59 40.07 4.23 24.52
CA LYS A 59 40.75 5.46 24.11
C LYS A 59 39.86 6.28 23.16
N ALA A 60 39.62 7.55 23.50
CA ALA A 60 38.80 8.45 22.69
C ALA A 60 39.34 8.66 21.25
N GLU A 61 40.65 8.56 21.08
CA GLU A 61 41.33 8.69 19.78
C GLU A 61 41.02 7.55 18.81
N ALA A 62 40.49 6.42 19.29
CA ALA A 62 40.13 5.26 18.48
C ALA A 62 38.76 5.43 17.79
N VAL A 63 37.89 6.29 18.35
CA VAL A 63 36.54 6.53 17.82
C VAL A 63 36.64 7.19 16.43
N GLY A 64 35.94 6.63 15.45
CA GLY A 64 35.93 7.05 14.04
C GLY A 64 37.19 6.69 13.24
N ARG A 65 38.20 6.07 13.86
CA ARG A 65 39.46 5.70 13.20
C ARG A 65 39.70 4.21 13.13
N VAL A 66 39.29 3.48 14.16
CA VAL A 66 39.47 2.03 14.26
C VAL A 66 38.31 1.33 13.57
N SER A 67 38.63 0.33 12.75
CA SER A 67 37.65 -0.53 12.09
C SER A 67 38.13 -1.99 12.08
N LEU A 68 37.18 -2.92 12.05
CA LEU A 68 37.38 -4.36 11.93
C LEU A 68 36.72 -4.85 10.65
N GLN A 69 37.33 -5.77 9.90
CA GLN A 69 36.61 -6.38 8.77
C GLN A 69 35.41 -7.22 9.27
N THR A 70 34.43 -7.46 8.39
CA THR A 70 33.15 -8.12 8.73
C THR A 70 33.29 -9.53 9.33
N ASP A 71 34.43 -10.20 9.14
CA ASP A 71 34.72 -11.52 9.70
C ASP A 71 35.81 -11.50 10.80
N GLU A 72 36.22 -10.31 11.24
CA GLU A 72 37.36 -10.13 12.13
C GLU A 72 36.94 -9.83 13.57
N GLY A 73 37.58 -10.52 14.53
CA GLY A 73 37.32 -10.31 15.94
C GLY A 73 35.99 -10.86 16.44
N LEU A 74 35.74 -10.66 17.74
CA LEU A 74 34.46 -11.01 18.36
C LEU A 74 33.31 -10.14 17.85
N VAL A 75 33.59 -8.89 17.46
CA VAL A 75 32.60 -7.99 16.86
C VAL A 75 32.12 -8.54 15.51
N GLY A 76 33.04 -8.92 14.62
CA GLY A 76 32.68 -9.56 13.35
C GLY A 76 31.93 -10.87 13.56
N LEU A 77 32.30 -11.65 14.59
CA LEU A 77 31.60 -12.90 14.92
C LEU A 77 30.14 -12.69 15.35
N VAL A 78 29.89 -11.70 16.22
CA VAL A 78 28.52 -11.30 16.61
C VAL A 78 27.73 -10.84 15.38
N ALA A 79 28.35 -10.04 14.52
CA ALA A 79 27.69 -9.54 13.32
C ALA A 79 27.39 -10.64 12.30
N LYS A 80 28.30 -11.61 12.12
CA LYS A 80 28.17 -12.72 11.19
C LYS A 80 27.04 -13.67 11.56
N TYR A 81 26.93 -14.02 12.85
CA TYR A 81 25.90 -14.95 13.31
C TYR A 81 24.58 -14.26 13.69
N ALA A 82 24.58 -12.93 13.82
CA ALA A 82 23.43 -12.17 14.30
C ALA A 82 22.91 -12.67 15.66
N GLU A 83 23.82 -13.14 16.53
CA GLU A 83 23.54 -13.70 17.85
C GLU A 83 24.41 -13.04 18.93
N PRO A 84 23.90 -12.84 20.16
CA PRO A 84 24.70 -12.39 21.28
C PRO A 84 25.85 -13.34 21.61
N ILE A 85 27.02 -12.77 21.94
CA ILE A 85 28.18 -13.53 22.41
C ILE A 85 28.58 -13.03 23.80
N ASN A 86 28.42 -13.90 24.80
CA ASN A 86 28.67 -13.63 26.22
C ASN A 86 29.81 -14.52 26.75
N LEU A 87 30.99 -13.93 26.92
CA LEU A 87 32.24 -14.60 27.29
C LEU A 87 32.78 -14.04 28.61
N SER A 88 33.17 -14.94 29.50
CA SER A 88 33.87 -14.56 30.74
C SER A 88 35.30 -14.09 30.50
N ASP A 89 35.91 -14.55 29.40
CA ASP A 89 37.27 -14.22 29.00
C ASP A 89 37.38 -14.23 27.47
N ALA A 90 37.37 -13.05 26.87
CA ALA A 90 37.45 -12.79 25.45
C ALA A 90 38.79 -13.23 24.86
N SER A 91 39.89 -13.05 25.60
CA SER A 91 41.26 -13.31 25.13
C SER A 91 41.52 -14.78 24.78
N LYS A 92 40.73 -15.70 25.37
CA LYS A 92 40.81 -17.14 25.14
C LYS A 92 40.01 -17.61 23.92
N HIS A 93 39.20 -16.74 23.32
CA HIS A 93 38.36 -17.12 22.20
C HIS A 93 39.19 -17.18 20.89
N PRO A 94 39.03 -18.23 20.04
CA PRO A 94 39.82 -18.37 18.81
C PRO A 94 39.68 -17.20 17.83
N SER A 95 38.50 -16.57 17.82
CA SER A 95 38.21 -15.39 16.98
C SER A 95 38.54 -14.06 17.68
N TYR A 96 39.24 -14.06 18.81
CA TYR A 96 39.67 -12.81 19.44
C TYR A 96 40.68 -12.12 18.53
N PHE A 97 40.38 -10.87 18.17
CA PHE A 97 41.26 -10.03 17.38
C PHE A 97 41.57 -8.78 18.20
N TYR A 98 42.86 -8.50 18.34
CA TYR A 98 43.36 -7.46 19.21
C TYR A 98 43.57 -6.15 18.44
N LEU A 99 42.88 -5.10 18.88
CA LEU A 99 43.01 -3.74 18.35
C LEU A 99 44.01 -2.93 19.18
N GLN A 100 45.25 -2.81 18.70
CA GLN A 100 46.34 -2.13 19.44
C GLN A 100 46.00 -0.67 19.83
N ASP A 101 45.17 -0.01 19.02
CA ASP A 101 44.84 1.40 19.17
C ASP A 101 43.66 1.69 20.10
N THR A 102 42.90 0.68 20.58
CA THR A 102 41.70 0.89 21.42
C THR A 102 41.99 0.93 22.92
N GLY A 103 43.08 0.28 23.37
CA GLY A 103 43.40 0.10 24.79
C GLY A 103 42.55 -0.96 25.50
N GLU A 104 42.01 -1.92 24.75
CA GLU A 104 41.12 -2.96 25.26
C GLU A 104 41.80 -4.09 26.05
N GLU A 105 43.14 -4.11 26.11
CA GLU A 105 43.98 -5.17 26.71
C GLU A 105 43.63 -5.51 28.15
N GLU A 106 43.10 -4.54 28.88
CA GLU A 106 42.86 -4.67 30.30
C GLU A 106 41.53 -5.39 30.61
N PHE A 107 40.66 -5.60 29.61
CA PHE A 107 39.31 -6.13 29.80
C PHE A 107 39.21 -7.60 29.39
N ASN A 108 38.71 -8.43 30.30
CA ASN A 108 38.61 -9.87 30.12
C ASN A 108 37.20 -10.27 29.66
N SER A 109 36.14 -9.80 30.32
CA SER A 109 34.78 -10.19 29.93
C SER A 109 34.27 -9.41 28.72
N PHE A 110 33.44 -10.07 27.90
CA PHE A 110 32.84 -9.50 26.70
C PHE A 110 31.39 -9.94 26.58
N LEU A 111 30.50 -8.96 26.40
CA LEU A 111 29.15 -9.20 25.89
C LEU A 111 28.95 -8.31 24.67
N GLY A 112 28.82 -8.93 23.50
CA GLY A 112 28.49 -8.27 22.25
C GLY A 112 27.10 -8.68 21.81
N VAL A 113 26.28 -7.71 21.43
CA VAL A 113 24.90 -7.91 20.98
C VAL A 113 24.73 -7.23 19.62
N PRO A 114 24.14 -7.93 18.62
CA PRO A 114 23.94 -7.36 17.30
C PRO A 114 22.85 -6.30 17.32
N ILE A 115 23.06 -5.23 16.54
CA ILE A 115 22.05 -4.21 16.26
C ILE A 115 21.41 -4.59 14.92
N ILE A 116 20.16 -5.06 14.97
CA ILE A 116 19.48 -5.62 13.80
C ILE A 116 18.28 -4.75 13.41
N HIS A 117 18.20 -4.37 12.14
CA HIS A 117 17.05 -3.70 11.53
C HIS A 117 16.63 -4.46 10.28
N HIS A 118 15.34 -4.83 10.16
CA HIS A 118 14.80 -5.59 9.01
C HIS A 118 15.68 -6.78 8.57
N ARG A 119 16.16 -7.59 9.52
CA ARG A 119 17.05 -8.76 9.31
C ARG A 119 18.47 -8.44 8.81
N ALA A 120 18.83 -7.16 8.68
CA ALA A 120 20.19 -6.72 8.41
C ALA A 120 20.89 -6.31 9.70
N VAL A 121 22.15 -6.73 9.87
CA VAL A 121 22.99 -6.29 11.00
C VAL A 121 23.60 -4.95 10.65
N LEU A 122 23.19 -3.90 11.36
CA LEU A 122 23.69 -2.53 11.22
C LEU A 122 24.98 -2.30 12.02
N GLY A 123 25.21 -3.10 13.05
CA GLY A 123 26.34 -2.92 13.95
C GLY A 123 26.30 -3.85 15.15
N VAL A 124 27.16 -3.58 16.13
CA VAL A 124 27.31 -4.36 17.36
C VAL A 124 27.46 -3.41 18.54
N LEU A 125 26.66 -3.63 19.58
CA LEU A 125 26.78 -2.98 20.89
C LEU A 125 27.59 -3.91 21.81
N VAL A 126 28.68 -3.39 22.37
CA VAL A 126 29.65 -4.17 23.14
C VAL A 126 29.81 -3.58 24.54
N ILE A 127 29.81 -4.43 25.56
CA ILE A 127 30.25 -4.09 26.91
C ILE A 127 31.40 -4.99 27.36
N GLN A 128 32.35 -4.43 28.12
CA GLN A 128 33.52 -5.16 28.62
C GLN A 128 33.85 -4.77 30.07
N GLN A 129 34.52 -5.68 30.77
CA GLN A 129 34.98 -5.46 32.15
C GLN A 129 36.30 -6.20 32.43
N ARG A 130 37.10 -5.69 33.37
CA ARG A 130 38.36 -6.32 33.78
C ARG A 130 38.14 -7.61 34.57
N GLU A 131 37.05 -7.68 35.33
CA GLU A 131 36.69 -8.89 36.07
C GLU A 131 36.24 -9.99 35.10
N SER A 132 36.86 -11.17 35.21
CA SER A 132 36.48 -12.34 34.42
C SER A 132 35.17 -12.93 34.94
N ARG A 133 34.04 -12.43 34.42
CA ARG A 133 32.68 -12.90 34.73
C ARG A 133 31.84 -13.03 33.47
N ARG A 134 30.84 -13.92 33.49
CA ARG A 134 29.75 -13.87 32.52
C ARG A 134 28.71 -12.83 32.96
N PHE A 135 28.13 -12.14 31.99
CA PHE A 135 26.98 -11.27 32.24
C PHE A 135 25.73 -12.13 32.44
N ASP A 136 24.85 -11.72 33.35
CA ASP A 136 23.62 -12.46 33.62
C ASP A 136 22.55 -12.25 32.53
N GLU A 137 21.48 -13.05 32.59
CA GLU A 137 20.38 -13.00 31.61
C GLU A 137 19.67 -11.64 31.59
N GLY A 138 19.64 -10.92 32.72
CA GLY A 138 19.03 -9.60 32.82
C GLY A 138 19.87 -8.53 32.13
N GLU A 139 21.19 -8.56 32.33
CA GLU A 139 22.15 -7.69 31.64
C GLU A 139 22.13 -7.95 30.12
N GLU A 140 22.08 -9.22 29.71
CA GLU A 140 21.99 -9.61 28.31
C GLU A 140 20.68 -9.15 27.65
N ALA A 141 19.53 -9.42 28.28
CA ALA A 141 18.23 -8.97 27.80
C ALA A 141 18.13 -7.44 27.73
N PHE A 142 18.73 -6.73 28.70
CA PHE A 142 18.78 -5.27 28.71
C PHE A 142 19.55 -4.73 27.49
N LEU A 143 20.71 -5.33 27.18
CA LEU A 143 21.54 -4.91 26.05
C LEU A 143 20.87 -5.25 24.70
N ILE A 144 20.23 -6.43 24.58
CA ILE A 144 19.39 -6.80 23.42
C ILE A 144 18.29 -5.77 23.19
N THR A 145 17.58 -5.37 24.24
CA THR A 145 16.48 -4.42 24.13
C THR A 145 16.98 -3.05 23.66
N LEU A 146 18.12 -2.58 24.16
CA LEU A 146 18.70 -1.31 23.72
C LEU A 146 19.25 -1.38 22.29
N SER A 147 19.87 -2.49 21.89
CA SER A 147 20.30 -2.70 20.50
C SER A 147 19.14 -2.64 19.52
N ALA A 148 17.98 -3.21 19.88
CA ALA A 148 16.77 -3.13 19.07
C ALA A 148 16.20 -1.71 18.96
N GLN A 149 16.31 -0.89 20.00
CA GLN A 149 15.86 0.52 19.96
C GLN A 149 16.85 1.38 19.15
N LEU A 150 18.14 1.11 19.29
CA LEU A 150 19.18 1.82 18.57
C LEU A 150 19.13 1.53 17.06
N SER A 151 18.63 0.36 16.66
CA SER A 151 18.58 -0.02 15.24
C SER A 151 17.72 0.91 14.40
N GLY A 152 16.57 1.38 14.92
CA GLY A 152 15.72 2.36 14.22
C GLY A 152 16.38 3.74 14.09
N VAL A 153 17.11 4.19 15.12
CA VAL A 153 17.84 5.46 15.08
C VAL A 153 19.00 5.42 14.08
N ILE A 154 19.75 4.31 14.06
CA ILE A 154 20.83 4.10 13.08
C ILE A 154 20.26 4.03 11.67
N ALA A 155 19.20 3.23 11.43
CA ALA A 155 18.58 3.12 10.12
C ALA A 155 18.11 4.48 9.59
N HIS A 156 17.47 5.29 10.43
CA HIS A 156 17.06 6.65 10.07
C HIS A 156 18.27 7.56 9.75
N ALA A 157 19.33 7.50 10.54
CA ALA A 157 20.54 8.28 10.30
C ALA A 157 21.31 7.87 9.04
N GLU A 158 21.43 6.57 8.76
CA GLU A 158 22.02 6.06 7.52
C GLU A 158 21.22 6.49 6.31
N ALA A 159 19.88 6.38 6.39
CA ALA A 159 19.00 6.77 5.31
C ALA A 159 19.10 8.28 5.00
N THR A 160 19.13 9.13 6.03
CA THR A 160 19.29 10.58 5.89
C THR A 160 20.69 10.99 5.41
N GLY A 161 21.75 10.34 5.92
CA GLY A 161 23.11 10.48 5.42
C GLY A 161 23.23 10.09 3.95
N ALA A 162 22.67 8.95 3.56
CA ALA A 162 22.70 8.45 2.19
C ALA A 162 21.93 9.34 1.21
N ILE A 163 20.86 10.02 1.64
CA ILE A 163 20.22 11.09 0.86
C ILE A 163 21.22 12.23 0.62
N GLN A 164 21.95 12.66 1.64
CA GLN A 164 22.97 13.71 1.52
C GLN A 164 24.22 13.24 0.74
N GLY A 165 24.23 11.97 0.32
CA GLY A 165 25.35 11.32 -0.31
C GLY A 165 26.51 11.20 0.66
N LEU A 166 26.26 10.79 1.91
CA LEU A 166 27.27 10.52 2.94
C LEU A 166 27.06 9.11 3.51
N SER A 167 28.14 8.34 3.64
CA SER A 167 28.18 7.08 4.38
C SER A 167 28.29 7.34 5.89
N PRO A 168 28.13 6.32 6.76
CA PRO A 168 28.39 6.45 8.19
C PRO A 168 29.79 6.99 8.52
N SER A 169 30.79 6.72 7.67
CA SER A 169 32.16 7.27 7.79
C SER A 169 32.35 8.65 7.12
N GLY A 170 31.30 9.24 6.55
CA GLY A 170 31.33 10.55 5.89
C GLY A 170 31.83 10.54 4.45
N LYS A 171 31.87 9.39 3.77
CA LYS A 171 32.25 9.28 2.35
C LYS A 171 31.08 9.55 1.42
N LYS A 172 31.34 10.02 0.20
CA LYS A 172 30.27 10.27 -0.77
C LYS A 172 29.57 8.99 -1.22
N THR A 173 28.26 8.88 -0.99
CA THR A 173 27.41 7.79 -1.50
C THR A 173 26.59 8.25 -2.71
N GLU A 174 26.57 7.43 -3.77
CA GLU A 174 25.73 7.60 -4.96
C GLU A 174 24.87 6.32 -5.12
N ASP A 175 23.78 6.40 -5.89
CA ASP A 175 22.93 5.25 -6.23
C ASP A 175 22.28 4.55 -5.02
N THR A 176 21.89 5.29 -3.99
CA THR A 176 21.24 4.75 -2.79
C THR A 176 19.85 4.19 -3.14
N ILE A 177 19.62 2.91 -2.85
CA ILE A 177 18.37 2.21 -3.14
C ILE A 177 17.54 2.06 -1.87
N PHE A 178 16.26 2.44 -1.97
CA PHE A 178 15.25 2.22 -0.95
C PHE A 178 14.22 1.21 -1.47
N PRO A 179 14.12 0.03 -0.84
CA PRO A 179 13.14 -0.97 -1.24
C PRO A 179 11.73 -0.59 -0.79
N GLY A 180 10.75 -1.01 -1.57
CA GLY A 180 9.32 -0.87 -1.31
C GLY A 180 8.53 -1.94 -2.06
N VAL A 181 7.27 -1.64 -2.35
CA VAL A 181 6.33 -2.50 -3.07
C VAL A 181 5.88 -1.79 -4.34
N SER A 182 5.83 -2.50 -5.45
CA SER A 182 5.25 -2.00 -6.71
C SER A 182 3.76 -1.69 -6.52
N GLY A 183 3.36 -0.43 -6.68
CA GLY A 183 1.96 -0.05 -6.84
C GLY A 183 1.52 -0.07 -8.31
N SER A 184 2.37 0.49 -9.18
CA SER A 184 2.15 0.58 -10.62
C SER A 184 3.48 0.43 -11.35
N SER A 185 3.47 -0.36 -12.42
CA SER A 185 4.66 -0.71 -13.19
C SER A 185 5.16 0.46 -14.05
N GLY A 186 6.41 0.35 -14.50
CA GLY A 186 7.07 1.36 -15.32
C GLY A 186 8.29 1.97 -14.62
N VAL A 187 9.01 2.84 -15.33
CA VAL A 187 10.18 3.54 -14.82
C VAL A 187 9.99 5.04 -15.00
N ALA A 188 10.30 5.82 -13.97
CA ALA A 188 10.32 7.28 -14.05
C ALA A 188 11.63 7.86 -13.54
N ILE A 189 12.09 8.94 -14.19
CA ILE A 189 13.19 9.78 -13.70
C ILE A 189 12.64 11.20 -13.58
N GLY A 190 12.83 11.81 -12.41
CA GLY A 190 12.22 13.11 -12.14
C GLY A 190 12.81 13.83 -10.93
N ARG A 191 12.16 14.92 -10.53
CA ARG A 191 12.48 15.68 -9.31
C ARG A 191 11.39 15.46 -8.26
N ALA A 192 11.80 15.21 -7.02
CA ALA A 192 10.87 15.03 -5.92
C ALA A 192 10.17 16.35 -5.57
N VAL A 193 8.85 16.29 -5.43
CA VAL A 193 8.01 17.30 -4.80
C VAL A 193 7.36 16.62 -3.60
N VAL A 194 7.75 17.05 -2.41
CA VAL A 194 7.31 16.45 -1.14
C VAL A 194 6.05 17.16 -0.68
N VAL A 195 4.97 16.39 -0.55
CA VAL A 195 3.68 16.89 -0.11
C VAL A 195 3.38 16.36 1.29
N PHE A 196 2.83 17.24 2.12
CA PHE A 196 2.40 16.93 3.48
C PHE A 196 0.88 17.14 3.59
N PRO A 197 0.22 16.45 4.52
CA PRO A 197 -1.17 16.76 4.87
C PRO A 197 -1.33 18.24 5.25
N HIS A 198 -2.50 18.82 4.96
CA HIS A 198 -2.75 20.25 5.17
C HIS A 198 -2.62 20.69 6.64
N ALA A 199 -2.96 19.80 7.58
CA ALA A 199 -2.84 20.07 9.01
C ALA A 199 -2.60 18.78 9.82
N ASP A 200 -2.01 18.93 11.01
CA ASP A 200 -1.80 17.82 11.93
C ASP A 200 -2.84 17.83 13.06
N LEU A 201 -3.70 16.80 13.08
CA LEU A 201 -4.75 16.61 14.08
C LEU A 201 -4.19 16.20 15.46
N SER A 202 -2.97 15.62 15.51
CA SER A 202 -2.39 15.06 16.74
C SER A 202 -1.87 16.11 17.72
N GLN A 203 -1.57 17.32 17.23
CA GLN A 203 -0.98 18.41 18.01
C GLN A 203 -2.00 19.42 18.54
N ILE A 204 -3.31 19.12 18.45
CA ILE A 204 -4.37 20.05 18.82
C ILE A 204 -4.74 19.92 20.31
N PRO A 205 -4.54 20.97 21.13
CA PRO A 205 -4.90 20.92 22.54
C PRO A 205 -6.41 21.00 22.75
N GLN A 206 -6.90 20.35 23.81
CA GLN A 206 -8.27 20.52 24.27
C GLN A 206 -8.42 21.88 24.98
N ARG A 207 -9.34 22.72 24.51
CA ARG A 207 -9.63 24.05 25.07
C ARG A 207 -11.14 24.29 25.16
N PRO A 208 -11.61 25.07 26.14
CA PRO A 208 -13.00 25.45 26.21
C PRO A 208 -13.36 26.46 25.10
N ALA A 209 -14.56 26.33 24.55
CA ALA A 209 -15.13 27.30 23.63
C ALA A 209 -15.43 28.62 24.36
N LYS A 210 -15.05 29.75 23.77
CA LYS A 210 -15.39 31.08 24.31
C LYS A 210 -16.82 31.49 23.94
N ASP A 211 -17.23 31.16 22.73
CA ASP A 211 -18.58 31.38 22.19
C ASP A 211 -18.98 30.17 21.37
N ILE A 212 -19.92 29.38 21.88
CA ILE A 212 -20.34 28.12 21.28
C ILE A 212 -21.01 28.36 19.92
N GLU A 213 -21.88 29.37 19.80
CA GLU A 213 -22.62 29.61 18.57
C GLU A 213 -21.69 30.15 17.47
N HIS A 214 -20.72 30.99 17.83
CA HIS A 214 -19.69 31.43 16.91
C HIS A 214 -18.82 30.27 16.41
N GLU A 215 -18.37 29.38 17.30
CA GLU A 215 -17.56 28.20 16.94
C GLU A 215 -18.33 27.25 16.02
N VAL A 216 -19.63 27.01 16.27
CA VAL A 216 -20.48 26.20 15.38
C VAL A 216 -20.64 26.86 14.00
N ALA A 217 -20.91 28.16 13.94
CA ALA A 217 -21.06 28.88 12.67
C ALA A 217 -19.76 28.89 11.86
N PHE A 218 -18.62 29.11 12.52
CA PHE A 218 -17.30 29.08 11.89
C PHE A 218 -16.96 27.68 11.37
N PHE A 219 -17.22 26.63 12.16
CA PHE A 219 -17.03 25.25 11.74
C PHE A 219 -17.86 24.87 10.50
N LYS A 220 -19.14 25.25 10.46
CA LYS A 220 -20.00 25.02 9.29
C LYS A 220 -19.47 25.70 8.03
N THR A 221 -18.99 26.94 8.17
CA THR A 221 -18.37 27.68 7.05
C THR A 221 -17.13 26.96 6.52
N CYS A 222 -16.32 26.36 7.40
CA CYS A 222 -15.13 25.59 7.03
C CYS A 222 -15.51 24.27 6.33
N ILE A 223 -16.54 23.56 6.81
CA ILE A 223 -17.08 22.38 6.12
C ILE A 223 -17.52 22.73 4.70
N ASP A 224 -18.24 23.83 4.52
CA ASP A 224 -18.72 24.25 3.20
C ASP A 224 -17.58 24.66 2.25
N ALA A 225 -16.44 25.10 2.79
CA ALA A 225 -15.23 25.31 1.99
C ALA A 225 -14.63 23.97 1.53
N VAL A 226 -14.46 23.01 2.45
CA VAL A 226 -13.93 21.68 2.10
C VAL A 226 -14.83 20.94 1.12
N ARG A 227 -16.16 21.06 1.23
CA ARG A 227 -17.09 20.49 0.25
C ARG A 227 -16.90 21.07 -1.15
N ARG A 228 -16.64 22.38 -1.25
CA ARG A 228 -16.32 23.01 -2.53
C ARG A 228 -15.02 22.47 -3.09
N ASP A 229 -13.99 22.32 -2.25
CA ASP A 229 -12.73 21.71 -2.67
C ASP A 229 -12.93 20.28 -3.20
N MET A 230 -13.74 19.45 -2.52
CA MET A 230 -14.01 18.08 -2.99
C MET A 230 -14.72 18.05 -4.35
N ASN A 231 -15.67 18.96 -4.58
CA ASN A 231 -16.34 19.09 -5.87
C ASN A 231 -15.37 19.60 -6.96
N ASP A 232 -14.49 20.55 -6.64
CA ASP A 232 -13.49 21.05 -7.57
C ASP A 232 -12.48 19.96 -7.94
N LEU A 233 -12.09 19.12 -6.97
CA LEU A 233 -11.24 17.96 -7.22
C LEU A 233 -11.95 16.94 -8.11
N TYR A 234 -13.22 16.62 -7.84
CA TYR A 234 -14.05 15.74 -8.65
C TYR A 234 -14.08 16.18 -10.13
N GLU A 235 -14.26 17.47 -10.41
CA GLU A 235 -14.26 18.02 -11.75
C GLU A 235 -12.87 17.99 -12.41
N LYS A 236 -11.79 18.28 -11.65
CA LYS A 236 -10.42 18.31 -12.20
C LYS A 236 -9.94 16.98 -12.75
N ILE A 237 -10.35 15.88 -12.13
CA ILE A 237 -9.97 14.53 -12.57
C ILE A 237 -10.97 13.94 -13.58
N ALA A 238 -12.02 14.69 -13.96
CA ALA A 238 -12.97 14.28 -14.97
C ALA A 238 -12.27 14.01 -16.32
N GLY A 239 -12.68 12.92 -16.98
CA GLY A 239 -12.09 12.46 -18.25
C GLY A 239 -10.71 11.81 -18.14
N HIS A 240 -10.09 11.79 -16.96
CA HIS A 240 -8.78 11.19 -16.72
C HIS A 240 -8.84 9.97 -15.81
N VAL A 241 -9.86 9.95 -14.97
CA VAL A 241 -10.20 8.88 -14.06
C VAL A 241 -11.68 8.54 -14.28
N ALA A 242 -11.97 7.25 -14.23
CA ALA A 242 -13.30 6.66 -14.16
C ALA A 242 -14.29 7.45 -13.30
N GLU A 243 -15.57 7.48 -13.69
CA GLU A 243 -16.61 8.16 -12.91
C GLU A 243 -16.74 7.59 -11.50
N GLU A 244 -16.57 6.28 -11.36
CA GLU A 244 -16.70 5.53 -10.10
C GLU A 244 -15.64 5.95 -9.07
N GLU A 245 -14.39 6.07 -9.50
CA GLU A 245 -13.29 6.57 -8.67
C GLU A 245 -13.44 8.08 -8.36
N ARG A 246 -14.15 8.83 -9.21
CA ARG A 246 -14.53 10.22 -8.92
C ARG A 246 -15.62 10.30 -7.87
N GLN A 247 -16.58 9.39 -7.86
CA GLN A 247 -17.65 9.35 -6.84
C GLN A 247 -17.12 9.27 -5.41
N LEU A 248 -15.89 8.80 -5.20
CA LEU A 248 -15.21 8.83 -3.91
C LEU A 248 -15.22 10.24 -3.28
N PHE A 249 -14.96 11.28 -4.07
CA PHE A 249 -14.96 12.66 -3.58
C PHE A 249 -16.36 13.13 -3.17
N ASN A 250 -17.41 12.63 -3.82
CA ASN A 250 -18.80 12.90 -3.41
C ASN A 250 -19.12 12.23 -2.07
N VAL A 251 -18.60 11.02 -1.83
CA VAL A 251 -18.73 10.34 -0.53
C VAL A 251 -18.03 11.16 0.56
N TYR A 252 -16.82 11.66 0.30
CA TYR A 252 -16.09 12.51 1.26
C TYR A 252 -16.84 13.80 1.57
N ALA A 253 -17.44 14.44 0.56
CA ALA A 253 -18.26 15.63 0.76
C ALA A 253 -19.49 15.33 1.64
N ARG A 254 -20.14 14.16 1.45
CA ARG A 254 -21.29 13.72 2.27
C ARG A 254 -20.90 13.30 3.69
N MET A 255 -19.70 12.78 3.91
CA MET A 255 -19.22 12.47 5.27
C MET A 255 -19.16 13.71 6.17
N LEU A 256 -19.01 14.90 5.58
CA LEU A 256 -19.05 16.19 6.29
C LEU A 256 -20.48 16.72 6.52
N ASP A 257 -21.53 15.93 6.25
CA ASP A 257 -22.93 16.34 6.44
C ASP A 257 -23.35 16.46 7.90
N ASP A 258 -24.39 17.29 8.11
CA ASP A 258 -25.10 17.48 9.38
C ASP A 258 -25.78 16.17 9.86
N ASN A 259 -25.71 15.08 9.10
CA ASN A 259 -26.19 13.74 9.48
C ASN A 259 -25.05 12.73 9.74
N ALA A 260 -23.78 13.15 9.65
CA ALA A 260 -22.61 12.29 9.77
C ALA A 260 -21.57 12.91 10.74
N LEU A 261 -20.29 12.95 10.34
CA LEU A 261 -19.19 13.41 11.18
C LEU A 261 -19.35 14.88 11.59
N GLY A 262 -19.94 15.72 10.73
CA GLY A 262 -20.20 17.12 11.02
C GLY A 262 -21.07 17.32 12.28
N ASN A 263 -22.09 16.49 12.46
CA ASN A 263 -22.97 16.59 13.63
C ASN A 263 -22.29 16.17 14.93
N GLU A 264 -21.47 15.12 14.90
CA GLU A 264 -20.70 14.66 16.06
C GLU A 264 -19.75 15.76 16.56
N VAL A 265 -19.09 16.46 15.63
CA VAL A 265 -18.23 17.60 15.97
C VAL A 265 -19.06 18.75 16.55
N VAL A 266 -20.20 19.12 15.94
CA VAL A 266 -21.09 20.16 16.47
C VAL A 266 -21.61 19.81 17.87
N ALA A 267 -21.97 18.55 18.11
CA ALA A 267 -22.41 18.08 19.42
C ALA A 267 -21.31 18.25 20.48
N ARG A 268 -20.05 17.97 20.13
CA ARG A 268 -18.88 18.22 21.01
C ARG A 268 -18.62 19.70 21.22
N ILE A 269 -18.81 20.55 20.21
CA ILE A 269 -18.69 22.01 20.37
C ILE A 269 -19.73 22.52 21.38
N ARG A 270 -20.97 22.02 21.28
CA ARG A 270 -22.06 22.34 22.21
C ARG A 270 -21.82 21.87 23.65
N GLN A 271 -20.92 20.91 23.86
CA GLN A 271 -20.46 20.51 25.19
C GLN A 271 -19.41 21.48 25.78
N GLY A 272 -19.08 22.56 25.08
CA GLY A 272 -18.18 23.61 25.55
C GLY A 272 -16.72 23.44 25.10
N ILE A 273 -16.44 22.61 24.10
CA ILE A 273 -15.10 22.45 23.51
C ILE A 273 -15.01 23.33 22.25
N TRP A 274 -13.87 23.98 22.01
CA TRP A 274 -13.65 24.75 20.77
C TRP A 274 -13.62 23.86 19.50
N ALA A 275 -13.89 24.43 18.32
CA ALA A 275 -14.08 23.66 17.08
C ALA A 275 -12.89 22.76 16.71
N GLN A 276 -11.66 23.26 16.83
CA GLN A 276 -10.45 22.51 16.50
C GLN A 276 -10.29 21.26 17.39
N GLY A 277 -10.50 21.42 18.71
CA GLY A 277 -10.38 20.31 19.67
C GLY A 277 -11.50 19.28 19.52
N ALA A 278 -12.72 19.74 19.18
CA ALA A 278 -13.84 18.87 18.89
C ALA A 278 -13.60 18.02 17.64
N LEU A 279 -13.12 18.63 16.55
CA LEU A 279 -12.78 17.94 15.31
C LEU A 279 -11.66 16.91 15.51
N ALA A 280 -10.55 17.31 16.14
CA ALA A 280 -9.41 16.41 16.38
C ALA A 280 -9.80 15.20 17.24
N TYR A 281 -10.69 15.40 18.22
CA TYR A 281 -11.19 14.32 19.05
C TYR A 281 -12.05 13.34 18.25
N VAL A 282 -13.05 13.84 17.51
CA VAL A 282 -13.95 12.99 16.72
C VAL A 282 -13.18 12.24 15.64
N ALA A 283 -12.29 12.91 14.93
CA ALA A 283 -11.42 12.29 13.93
C ALA A 283 -10.57 11.16 14.56
N GLY A 284 -9.98 11.40 15.73
CA GLY A 284 -9.17 10.40 16.44
C GLY A 284 -9.95 9.16 16.88
N GLU A 285 -11.23 9.29 17.25
CA GLU A 285 -12.08 8.14 17.59
C GLU A 285 -12.37 7.28 16.34
N HIS A 286 -12.74 7.91 15.23
CA HIS A 286 -13.03 7.20 13.98
C HIS A 286 -11.76 6.54 13.42
N VAL A 287 -10.64 7.25 13.37
CA VAL A 287 -9.34 6.69 12.92
C VAL A 287 -8.96 5.47 13.74
N ARG A 288 -9.02 5.53 15.08
CA ARG A 288 -8.71 4.39 15.94
C ARG A 288 -9.66 3.22 15.71
N SER A 289 -10.95 3.49 15.50
CA SER A 289 -11.94 2.46 15.20
C SER A 289 -11.57 1.72 13.92
N PHE A 290 -11.31 2.43 12.82
CA PHE A 290 -10.93 1.83 11.54
C PHE A 290 -9.57 1.13 11.58
N GLU A 291 -8.55 1.70 12.22
CA GLU A 291 -7.23 1.07 12.36
C GLU A 291 -7.28 -0.25 13.15
N SER A 292 -8.23 -0.37 14.08
CA SER A 292 -8.41 -1.60 14.89
C SER A 292 -9.12 -2.74 14.15
N MET A 293 -9.63 -2.48 12.94
CA MET A 293 -10.32 -3.48 12.14
C MET A 293 -9.32 -4.43 11.47
N SER A 294 -9.68 -5.72 11.41
CA SER A 294 -8.85 -6.75 10.76
C SER A 294 -8.85 -6.66 9.23
N ASP A 295 -9.84 -5.99 8.65
CA ASP A 295 -10.01 -5.82 7.21
C ASP A 295 -9.11 -4.71 6.65
N ASP A 296 -8.27 -5.04 5.67
CA ASP A 296 -7.32 -4.14 5.03
C ASP A 296 -8.00 -2.95 4.34
N TYR A 297 -9.14 -3.16 3.69
CA TYR A 297 -9.91 -2.10 3.01
C TYR A 297 -10.52 -1.13 4.03
N LEU A 298 -11.03 -1.63 5.15
CA LEU A 298 -11.56 -0.77 6.21
C LEU A 298 -10.45 0.02 6.92
N ARG A 299 -9.25 -0.54 7.07
CA ARG A 299 -8.09 0.21 7.59
C ARG A 299 -7.69 1.36 6.67
N GLU A 300 -7.79 1.20 5.35
CA GLU A 300 -7.49 2.29 4.40
C GLU A 300 -8.42 3.50 4.59
N ARG A 301 -9.68 3.30 4.98
CA ARG A 301 -10.61 4.42 5.26
C ARG A 301 -10.16 5.33 6.42
N ALA A 302 -9.31 4.83 7.32
CA ALA A 302 -8.75 5.65 8.39
C ALA A 302 -7.93 6.82 7.83
N VAL A 303 -7.18 6.55 6.75
CA VAL A 303 -6.33 7.53 6.06
C VAL A 303 -7.19 8.61 5.42
N ASP A 304 -8.28 8.22 4.77
CA ASP A 304 -9.20 9.15 4.10
C ASP A 304 -9.91 10.08 5.09
N ILE A 305 -10.37 9.54 6.22
CA ILE A 305 -11.00 10.34 7.29
C ILE A 305 -9.98 11.33 7.87
N LYS A 306 -8.73 10.88 8.05
CA LYS A 306 -7.65 11.72 8.55
C LYS A 306 -7.34 12.86 7.57
N ASP A 307 -7.27 12.58 6.26
CA ASP A 307 -7.07 13.59 5.22
C ASP A 307 -8.22 14.62 5.23
N LEU A 308 -9.46 14.14 5.18
CA LEU A 308 -10.66 14.98 5.18
C LEU A 308 -10.72 15.90 6.41
N CYS A 309 -10.49 15.35 7.60
CA CYS A 309 -10.48 16.13 8.83
C CYS A 309 -9.28 17.10 8.89
N SER A 310 -8.12 16.74 8.32
CA SER A 310 -6.97 17.65 8.23
C SER A 310 -7.27 18.88 7.37
N ARG A 311 -8.04 18.72 6.28
CA ARG A 311 -8.50 19.82 5.42
C ARG A 311 -9.47 20.74 6.16
N VAL A 312 -10.43 20.18 6.92
CA VAL A 312 -11.34 21.01 7.73
C VAL A 312 -10.55 21.78 8.79
N LEU A 313 -9.56 21.13 9.43
CA LEU A 313 -8.69 21.77 10.42
C LEU A 313 -7.86 22.91 9.80
N PHE A 314 -7.41 22.76 8.56
CA PHE A 314 -6.66 23.79 7.84
C PHE A 314 -7.48 25.08 7.70
N TYR A 315 -8.74 24.99 7.29
CA TYR A 315 -9.65 26.14 7.24
C TYR A 315 -9.97 26.72 8.63
N LEU A 316 -10.14 25.86 9.65
CA LEU A 316 -10.34 26.30 11.03
C LEU A 316 -9.13 27.06 11.60
N GLN A 317 -7.94 26.85 11.05
CA GLN A 317 -6.73 27.59 11.42
C GLN A 317 -6.57 28.89 10.61
N ALA A 318 -7.50 29.19 9.71
CA ALA A 318 -7.46 30.34 8.80
C ALA A 318 -6.12 30.47 8.07
N ARG A 319 -5.53 29.34 7.69
CA ARG A 319 -4.28 29.30 6.93
C ARG A 319 -4.55 29.52 5.45
N GLU A 320 -3.66 30.23 4.78
CA GLU A 320 -3.69 30.35 3.32
C GLU A 320 -3.09 29.10 2.67
N PRO A 321 -3.68 28.59 1.57
CA PRO A 321 -3.11 27.48 0.81
C PRO A 321 -1.69 27.81 0.40
N ILE A 322 -0.74 26.92 0.71
CA ILE A 322 0.60 27.01 0.14
C ILE A 322 0.49 26.48 -1.28
N GLU A 323 0.70 27.34 -2.28
CA GLU A 323 0.81 26.89 -3.66
C GLU A 323 2.05 26.01 -3.82
N ILE A 324 1.83 24.74 -4.18
CA ILE A 324 2.91 23.80 -4.49
C ILE A 324 3.33 24.03 -5.93
N GLU A 325 4.60 24.35 -6.16
CA GLU A 325 5.15 24.51 -7.50
C GLU A 325 5.54 23.16 -8.11
N TYR A 326 4.70 22.65 -9.01
CA TYR A 326 5.00 21.43 -9.76
C TYR A 326 5.89 21.75 -10.97
N GLN A 327 7.08 21.15 -11.02
CA GLN A 327 8.02 21.23 -12.15
C GLN A 327 7.73 20.15 -13.20
N GLU A 328 8.28 20.28 -14.40
CA GLU A 328 8.27 19.17 -15.36
C GLU A 328 9.00 17.95 -14.80
N ASN A 329 8.47 16.76 -15.05
CA ASN A 329 8.98 15.50 -14.52
C ASN A 329 8.97 15.44 -12.99
N THR A 330 7.87 15.86 -12.38
CA THR A 330 7.64 15.74 -10.95
C THR A 330 7.46 14.27 -10.55
N ILE A 331 8.17 13.87 -9.49
CA ILE A 331 7.89 12.67 -8.72
C ILE A 331 7.24 13.13 -7.41
N LEU A 332 5.98 12.78 -7.21
CA LEU A 332 5.24 13.15 -6.01
C LEU A 332 5.64 12.22 -4.86
N VAL A 333 6.01 12.79 -3.72
CA VAL A 333 6.46 12.02 -2.56
C VAL A 333 5.66 12.44 -1.33
N SER A 334 5.12 11.48 -0.59
CA SER A 334 4.48 11.72 0.71
C SER A 334 4.76 10.58 1.67
N GLU A 335 4.58 10.81 2.97
CA GLU A 335 4.53 9.74 3.95
C GLU A 335 3.43 8.73 3.56
N GLU A 336 2.26 9.26 3.25
CA GLU A 336 1.08 8.54 2.81
C GLU A 336 0.40 9.37 1.74
N LEU A 337 0.34 8.83 0.52
CA LEU A 337 -0.35 9.50 -0.59
C LEU A 337 -1.86 9.27 -0.45
N THR A 338 -2.63 10.33 -0.71
CA THR A 338 -4.09 10.28 -0.74
C THR A 338 -4.61 10.55 -2.15
N PRO A 339 -5.84 10.12 -2.50
CA PRO A 339 -6.45 10.46 -3.79
C PRO A 339 -6.53 11.98 -4.03
N SER A 340 -6.71 12.76 -2.97
CA SER A 340 -6.80 14.22 -3.04
C SER A 340 -5.46 14.85 -3.44
N MET A 341 -4.34 14.37 -2.89
CA MET A 341 -2.99 14.82 -3.30
C MET A 341 -2.69 14.50 -4.77
N LEU A 342 -3.14 13.34 -5.26
CA LEU A 342 -2.97 12.95 -6.66
C LEU A 342 -3.79 13.85 -7.60
N ALA A 343 -5.03 14.17 -7.21
CA ALA A 343 -5.93 15.04 -7.97
C ALA A 343 -5.47 16.51 -8.04
N GLU A 344 -4.70 16.97 -7.04
CA GLU A 344 -4.12 18.31 -7.02
C GLU A 344 -2.89 18.47 -7.92
N ALA A 345 -2.17 17.37 -8.21
CA ALA A 345 -0.97 17.37 -9.02
C ALA A 345 -1.31 17.44 -10.53
N PRO A 346 -0.74 18.38 -11.31
CA PRO A 346 -0.97 18.45 -12.76
C PRO A 346 -0.46 17.20 -13.47
N LYS A 347 -1.35 16.51 -14.20
CA LYS A 347 -1.07 15.21 -14.86
C LYS A 347 0.11 15.30 -15.83
N GLU A 348 0.23 16.37 -16.60
CA GLU A 348 1.28 16.51 -17.63
C GLU A 348 2.68 16.60 -17.01
N LYS A 349 2.74 17.04 -15.76
CA LYS A 349 3.98 17.23 -15.01
C LYS A 349 4.34 16.01 -14.17
N LEU A 350 3.36 15.20 -13.80
CA LEU A 350 3.52 14.05 -12.93
C LEU A 350 4.10 12.85 -13.70
N LYS A 351 5.25 12.34 -13.26
CA LYS A 351 5.94 11.21 -13.88
C LYS A 351 6.09 10.00 -12.98
N GLY A 352 5.96 10.15 -11.67
CA GLY A 352 6.06 9.02 -10.75
C GLY A 352 5.50 9.35 -9.37
N LEU A 353 5.19 8.31 -8.59
CA LEU A 353 4.66 8.43 -7.24
C LEU A 353 5.50 7.60 -6.26
N ILE A 354 5.72 8.15 -5.08
CA ILE A 354 6.38 7.46 -3.97
C ILE A 354 5.55 7.67 -2.69
N SER A 355 5.18 6.57 -2.05
CA SER A 355 4.61 6.59 -0.70
C SER A 355 5.47 5.77 0.25
N VAL A 356 5.76 6.34 1.43
CA VAL A 356 6.51 5.65 2.51
C VAL A 356 5.65 4.57 3.15
N LYS A 357 4.36 4.83 3.29
CA LYS A 357 3.33 3.91 3.77
C LYS A 357 2.47 3.40 2.61
N GLY A 358 1.51 2.53 2.94
CA GLY A 358 0.58 1.95 1.97
C GLY A 358 1.06 0.65 1.34
N SER A 359 0.14 0.01 0.62
CA SER A 359 0.33 -1.30 -0.03
C SER A 359 0.24 -1.17 -1.55
N GLY A 360 0.65 -2.21 -2.28
CA GLY A 360 0.51 -2.26 -3.75
C GLY A 360 -0.94 -2.36 -4.25
N ASN A 361 -1.91 -2.54 -3.34
CA ASN A 361 -3.34 -2.63 -3.65
C ASN A 361 -4.13 -1.40 -3.15
N SER A 362 -3.47 -0.37 -2.63
CA SER A 362 -4.17 0.80 -2.10
C SER A 362 -4.90 1.58 -3.20
N HIS A 363 -5.90 2.36 -2.79
CA HIS A 363 -6.66 3.22 -3.71
C HIS A 363 -5.76 4.11 -4.59
N VAL A 364 -4.67 4.66 -4.03
CA VAL A 364 -3.69 5.43 -4.80
C VAL A 364 -2.90 4.54 -5.78
N ALA A 365 -2.54 3.31 -5.39
CA ALA A 365 -1.86 2.38 -6.30
C ALA A 365 -2.75 2.00 -7.50
N ILE A 366 -4.05 1.81 -7.27
CA ILE A 366 -5.05 1.55 -8.33
C ILE A 366 -5.15 2.75 -9.26
N LEU A 367 -5.37 3.96 -8.72
CA LEU A 367 -5.46 5.19 -9.52
C LEU A 367 -4.19 5.41 -10.35
N ALA A 368 -3.02 5.20 -9.77
CA ALA A 368 -1.76 5.34 -10.48
C ALA A 368 -1.61 4.34 -11.64
N ARG A 369 -2.12 3.11 -11.48
CA ARG A 369 -2.13 2.10 -12.54
C ARG A 369 -3.04 2.51 -13.69
N THR A 370 -4.24 3.01 -13.38
CA THR A 370 -5.17 3.54 -14.38
C THR A 370 -4.56 4.74 -15.14
N MET A 371 -3.80 5.58 -14.43
CA MET A 371 -3.10 6.73 -15.03
C MET A 371 -1.80 6.35 -15.76
N GLY A 372 -1.34 5.10 -15.67
CA GLY A 372 -0.08 4.63 -16.26
C GLY A 372 1.17 5.27 -15.62
N ILE A 373 1.08 5.70 -14.36
CA ILE A 373 2.16 6.37 -13.65
C ILE A 373 2.92 5.35 -12.81
N PRO A 374 4.26 5.21 -12.96
CA PRO A 374 5.08 4.34 -12.13
C PRO A 374 5.00 4.72 -10.65
N THR A 375 4.76 3.73 -9.78
CA THR A 375 4.49 3.96 -8.36
C THR A 375 5.16 2.94 -7.47
N VAL A 376 5.86 3.42 -6.44
CA VAL A 376 6.42 2.60 -5.37
C VAL A 376 5.81 3.01 -4.03
N MET A 377 5.28 2.03 -3.30
CA MET A 377 4.61 2.18 -2.02
C MET A 377 5.43 1.50 -0.91
N GLY A 378 5.14 1.78 0.36
CA GLY A 378 5.74 1.04 1.48
C GLY A 378 7.26 1.20 1.62
N THR A 379 7.83 2.34 1.21
CA THR A 379 9.26 2.65 1.32
C THR A 379 9.63 3.13 2.73
N VAL A 380 9.42 2.29 3.75
CA VAL A 380 9.45 2.67 5.19
C VAL A 380 10.71 3.42 5.62
N ASP A 381 11.88 3.02 5.10
CA ASP A 381 13.17 3.62 5.46
C ASP A 381 13.50 4.90 4.69
N LEU A 382 12.66 5.32 3.73
CA LEU A 382 12.90 6.49 2.89
C LEU A 382 12.68 7.79 3.70
N PRO A 383 13.70 8.64 3.89
CA PRO A 383 13.56 9.93 4.56
C PRO A 383 12.92 10.96 3.62
N TYR A 384 11.64 10.77 3.32
CA TYR A 384 10.88 11.53 2.33
C TYR A 384 10.94 13.05 2.55
N ALA A 385 10.94 13.52 3.80
CA ALA A 385 11.00 14.95 4.14
C ALA A 385 12.30 15.65 3.66
N GLN A 386 13.35 14.90 3.32
CA GLN A 386 14.63 15.44 2.84
C GLN A 386 14.79 15.38 1.31
N LEU A 387 13.75 14.92 0.60
CA LEU A 387 13.80 14.69 -0.85
C LEU A 387 13.44 15.89 -1.71
N GLU A 388 12.93 16.97 -1.13
CA GLU A 388 12.46 18.15 -1.87
C GLU A 388 13.47 18.63 -2.94
N GLY A 389 13.02 18.70 -4.19
CA GLY A 389 13.79 19.14 -5.34
C GLY A 389 14.90 18.18 -5.83
N ARG A 390 15.12 17.05 -5.16
CA ARG A 390 16.18 16.09 -5.51
C ARG A 390 15.78 15.23 -6.71
N SER A 391 16.79 14.81 -7.49
CA SER A 391 16.57 13.90 -8.62
C SER A 391 16.47 12.46 -8.13
N LEU A 392 15.43 11.75 -8.58
CA LEU A 392 15.10 10.39 -8.18
C LEU A 392 14.84 9.51 -9.41
N VAL A 393 15.03 8.20 -9.24
CA VAL A 393 14.47 7.17 -10.13
C VAL A 393 13.42 6.37 -9.36
N VAL A 394 12.27 6.16 -9.99
CA VAL A 394 11.21 5.26 -9.51
C VAL A 394 11.20 4.06 -10.43
N ASP A 395 11.51 2.88 -9.89
CA ASP A 395 11.42 1.60 -10.60
C ASP A 395 10.20 0.84 -10.09
N GLY A 396 9.07 1.05 -10.76
CA GLY A 396 7.80 0.41 -10.46
C GLY A 396 7.78 -1.08 -10.79
N TYR A 397 8.73 -1.63 -11.54
CA TYR A 397 8.80 -3.09 -11.76
C TYR A 397 9.38 -3.80 -10.55
N ARG A 398 10.44 -3.22 -9.97
CA ARG A 398 11.16 -3.81 -8.84
C ARG A 398 10.64 -3.33 -7.49
N GLY A 399 9.85 -2.27 -7.47
CA GLY A 399 9.42 -1.62 -6.23
C GLY A 399 10.58 -0.89 -5.55
N GLU A 400 11.44 -0.23 -6.31
CA GLU A 400 12.66 0.42 -5.80
C GLU A 400 12.66 1.92 -6.07
N VAL A 401 13.09 2.71 -5.09
CA VAL A 401 13.36 4.15 -5.23
C VAL A 401 14.86 4.37 -5.13
N ILE A 402 15.44 5.03 -6.13
CA ILE A 402 16.87 5.34 -6.13
C ILE A 402 17.06 6.84 -5.94
N THR A 403 17.77 7.22 -4.88
CA THR A 403 18.12 8.61 -4.59
C THR A 403 19.53 8.92 -5.06
N SER A 404 19.76 10.19 -5.43
CA SER A 404 21.06 10.68 -5.91
C SER A 404 21.69 9.78 -7.00
N PRO A 405 20.95 9.44 -8.07
CA PRO A 405 21.45 8.50 -9.07
C PRO A 405 22.66 9.08 -9.82
N SER A 406 23.69 8.27 -9.99
CA SER A 406 24.92 8.55 -10.72
C SER A 406 24.62 8.81 -12.20
N LYS A 407 25.56 9.46 -12.90
CA LYS A 407 25.38 9.74 -14.34
C LYS A 407 25.23 8.44 -15.15
N ALA A 408 25.94 7.39 -14.76
CA ALA A 408 25.87 6.09 -15.41
C ALA A 408 24.49 5.44 -15.22
N LEU A 409 23.98 5.43 -13.97
CA LEU A 409 22.68 4.84 -13.67
C LEU A 409 21.53 5.59 -14.34
N ARG A 410 21.59 6.94 -14.35
CA ARG A 410 20.61 7.77 -15.08
C ARG A 410 20.57 7.47 -16.58
N LEU A 411 21.73 7.23 -17.20
CA LEU A 411 21.79 6.92 -18.63
C LEU A 411 21.12 5.58 -18.92
N ARG A 412 21.44 4.56 -18.11
CA ARG A 412 20.84 3.23 -18.21
C ARG A 412 19.32 3.26 -18.09
N TYR A 413 18.77 3.96 -17.09
CA TYR A 413 17.32 4.05 -16.92
C TYR A 413 16.64 4.88 -18.03
N ARG A 414 17.32 5.86 -18.64
CA ARG A 414 16.80 6.53 -19.84
C ARG A 414 16.72 5.60 -21.04
N GLU A 415 17.68 4.69 -21.21
CA GLU A 415 17.62 3.69 -22.28
C GLU A 415 16.42 2.76 -22.08
N ILE A 416 16.18 2.31 -20.84
CA ILE A 416 15.00 1.49 -20.49
C ILE A 416 13.70 2.25 -20.82
N ILE A 417 13.56 3.51 -20.40
CA ILE A 417 12.37 4.33 -20.71
C ILE A 417 12.18 4.44 -22.23
N LYS A 418 13.27 4.71 -22.97
CA LYS A 418 13.21 4.86 -24.43
C LYS A 418 12.83 3.56 -25.13
N GLU A 419 13.37 2.42 -24.70
CA GLU A 419 13.01 1.11 -25.23
C GLU A 419 11.52 0.80 -24.99
N GLN A 420 11.00 1.17 -23.82
CA GLN A 420 9.57 1.04 -23.52
C GLN A 420 8.70 1.92 -24.41
N GLU A 421 9.05 3.20 -24.56
CA GLU A 421 8.33 4.12 -25.45
C GLU A 421 8.35 3.61 -26.89
N GLN A 422 9.48 3.08 -27.36
CA GLN A 422 9.60 2.48 -28.70
C GLN A 422 8.79 1.20 -28.85
N LEU A 423 8.76 0.35 -27.81
CA LEU A 423 7.95 -0.85 -27.80
C LEU A 423 6.46 -0.49 -27.87
N ILE A 424 5.99 0.42 -27.01
CA ILE A 424 4.59 0.88 -26.99
C ILE A 424 4.22 1.49 -28.35
N ALA A 425 5.06 2.39 -28.89
CA ALA A 425 4.83 2.99 -30.21
C ALA A 425 4.83 1.94 -31.35
N GLY A 426 5.63 0.88 -31.23
CA GLY A 426 5.63 -0.25 -32.16
C GLY A 426 4.37 -1.12 -32.06
N LEU A 427 3.77 -1.20 -30.86
CA LEU A 427 2.56 -1.98 -30.59
C LEU A 427 1.27 -1.24 -31.02
N GLU A 428 1.26 0.10 -31.06
CA GLU A 428 0.11 0.87 -31.57
C GLU A 428 -0.26 0.47 -33.01
N GLY A 429 0.74 0.12 -33.83
CA GLY A 429 0.53 -0.29 -35.22
C GLY A 429 -0.19 -1.63 -35.39
N ILE A 430 -0.20 -2.50 -34.37
CA ILE A 430 -0.82 -3.83 -34.41
C ILE A 430 -2.15 -3.90 -33.65
N LYS A 431 -2.62 -2.78 -33.09
CA LYS A 431 -3.88 -2.70 -32.33
C LYS A 431 -5.09 -3.22 -33.12
N GLU A 432 -5.13 -2.95 -34.42
CA GLU A 432 -6.22 -3.35 -35.31
C GLU A 432 -5.90 -4.65 -36.09
N GLU A 433 -4.72 -5.25 -35.87
CA GLU A 433 -4.37 -6.51 -36.52
C GLU A 433 -5.09 -7.70 -35.85
N PRO A 434 -5.51 -8.71 -36.63
CA PRO A 434 -6.15 -9.88 -36.07
C PRO A 434 -5.16 -10.68 -35.22
N CYS A 435 -5.64 -11.24 -34.12
CA CYS A 435 -4.83 -12.09 -33.24
C CYS A 435 -4.59 -13.47 -33.86
N GLU A 436 -3.58 -13.56 -34.73
CA GLU A 436 -3.21 -14.78 -35.46
C GLU A 436 -1.76 -15.19 -35.16
N THR A 437 -1.54 -16.48 -34.93
CA THR A 437 -0.19 -17.03 -34.80
C THR A 437 0.55 -17.03 -36.15
N SER A 438 1.88 -17.19 -36.13
CA SER A 438 2.69 -17.23 -37.36
C SER A 438 2.33 -18.35 -38.33
N ASP A 439 1.64 -19.40 -37.87
CA ASP A 439 1.10 -20.50 -38.66
C ASP A 439 -0.39 -20.35 -39.00
N GLY A 440 -0.99 -19.19 -38.75
CA GLY A 440 -2.34 -18.82 -39.16
C GLY A 440 -3.47 -19.30 -38.24
N HIS A 441 -3.16 -19.68 -36.99
CA HIS A 441 -4.17 -20.03 -36.00
C HIS A 441 -4.71 -18.77 -35.33
N ARG A 442 -6.01 -18.53 -35.48
CA ARG A 442 -6.67 -17.39 -34.84
C ARG A 442 -7.01 -17.69 -33.39
N VAL A 443 -6.63 -16.76 -32.51
CA VAL A 443 -7.01 -16.73 -31.09
C VAL A 443 -7.80 -15.44 -30.86
N GLN A 444 -8.66 -15.40 -29.86
CA GLN A 444 -9.39 -14.18 -29.50
C GLN A 444 -8.73 -13.54 -28.29
N LEU A 445 -8.36 -12.26 -28.39
CA LEU A 445 -7.90 -11.47 -27.26
C LEU A 445 -9.04 -10.60 -26.74
N TRP A 446 -9.61 -11.04 -25.62
CA TRP A 446 -10.68 -10.33 -24.93
C TRP A 446 -10.19 -9.70 -23.64
N VAL A 447 -10.89 -8.66 -23.21
CA VAL A 447 -10.58 -8.01 -21.94
C VAL A 447 -11.39 -8.59 -20.78
N ASN A 448 -10.81 -8.53 -19.58
CA ASN A 448 -11.50 -8.79 -18.33
C ASN A 448 -11.74 -7.45 -17.63
N THR A 449 -12.97 -7.18 -17.21
CA THR A 449 -13.35 -5.90 -16.58
C THR A 449 -14.41 -6.12 -15.50
N GLY A 450 -14.55 -5.17 -14.57
CA GLY A 450 -15.67 -5.09 -13.63
C GLY A 450 -16.31 -3.70 -13.52
N LEU A 451 -15.82 -2.72 -14.28
CA LEU A 451 -16.23 -1.30 -14.19
C LEU A 451 -16.44 -0.73 -15.61
N MET A 452 -17.20 0.37 -15.72
CA MET A 452 -17.45 1.00 -17.03
C MET A 452 -16.20 1.67 -17.60
N SER A 453 -15.34 2.21 -16.75
CA SER A 453 -14.14 2.94 -17.12
C SER A 453 -13.12 2.13 -17.92
N ASP A 454 -13.01 0.83 -17.64
CA ASP A 454 -12.13 -0.08 -18.37
C ASP A 454 -12.55 -0.22 -19.84
N VAL A 455 -13.84 -0.06 -20.16
CA VAL A 455 -14.42 -0.36 -21.49
C VAL A 455 -13.84 0.54 -22.57
N MET A 456 -13.80 1.85 -22.34
CA MET A 456 -13.30 2.81 -23.34
C MET A 456 -11.80 2.62 -23.58
N GLN A 457 -11.03 2.41 -22.51
CA GLN A 457 -9.60 2.15 -22.61
C GLN A 457 -9.30 0.82 -23.31
N SER A 458 -10.12 -0.21 -23.08
CA SER A 458 -9.96 -1.53 -23.70
C SER A 458 -10.28 -1.52 -25.18
N LEU A 459 -11.32 -0.79 -25.59
CA LEU A 459 -11.60 -0.55 -27.01
C LEU A 459 -10.45 0.22 -27.66
N ASP A 460 -9.88 1.19 -26.95
CA ASP A 460 -8.69 1.92 -27.39
C ASP A 460 -7.40 1.08 -27.38
N GLN A 461 -7.44 -0.14 -26.88
CA GLN A 461 -6.34 -1.10 -26.92
C GLN A 461 -6.58 -2.28 -27.88
N GLY A 462 -7.68 -2.25 -28.66
CA GLY A 462 -7.94 -3.25 -29.70
C GLY A 462 -8.65 -4.52 -29.20
N ALA A 463 -9.27 -4.50 -28.03
CA ALA A 463 -9.97 -5.68 -27.50
C ALA A 463 -11.05 -6.22 -28.47
N GLU A 464 -11.04 -7.53 -28.74
CA GLU A 464 -11.99 -8.19 -29.64
C GLU A 464 -13.34 -8.54 -28.96
N GLY A 465 -13.50 -8.19 -27.68
CA GLY A 465 -14.68 -8.46 -26.86
C GLY A 465 -14.36 -8.41 -25.36
N ILE A 466 -15.36 -8.71 -24.53
CA ILE A 466 -15.19 -8.94 -23.09
C ILE A 466 -15.27 -10.45 -22.80
N GLY A 467 -14.18 -11.01 -22.27
CA GLY A 467 -14.09 -12.42 -21.90
C GLY A 467 -14.55 -12.70 -20.47
N LEU A 468 -14.56 -11.67 -19.64
CA LEU A 468 -15.11 -11.71 -18.29
C LEU A 468 -15.54 -10.31 -17.86
N PHE A 469 -16.85 -10.09 -17.76
CA PHE A 469 -17.43 -8.98 -17.02
C PHE A 469 -17.79 -9.47 -15.61
N ARG A 470 -17.12 -8.90 -14.61
CA ARG A 470 -17.32 -9.20 -13.19
C ARG A 470 -18.51 -8.41 -12.65
N THR A 471 -19.60 -9.10 -12.37
CA THR A 471 -20.82 -8.44 -11.89
C THR A 471 -20.79 -8.09 -10.41
N GLU A 472 -19.78 -8.53 -9.66
CA GLU A 472 -19.69 -8.32 -8.21
C GLU A 472 -19.45 -6.85 -7.83
N VAL A 473 -18.75 -6.09 -8.67
CA VAL A 473 -18.28 -4.74 -8.32
C VAL A 473 -19.45 -3.78 -8.06
N PRO A 474 -20.48 -3.68 -8.93
CA PRO A 474 -21.67 -2.88 -8.61
C PRO A 474 -22.42 -3.33 -7.35
N PHE A 475 -22.39 -4.63 -7.02
CA PHE A 475 -23.03 -5.15 -5.81
C PHE A 475 -22.25 -4.73 -4.56
N LEU A 476 -20.92 -4.76 -4.60
CA LEU A 476 -20.05 -4.33 -3.50
C LEU A 476 -20.17 -2.83 -3.20
N LEU A 477 -20.37 -2.01 -4.23
CA LEU A 477 -20.50 -0.56 -4.11
C LEU A 477 -21.88 -0.09 -3.64
N SER A 478 -22.88 -0.97 -3.67
CA SER A 478 -24.26 -0.65 -3.27
C SER A 478 -24.48 -0.83 -1.76
N GLU A 479 -25.48 -0.16 -1.20
CA GLU A 479 -25.89 -0.36 0.21
C GLU A 479 -26.95 -1.47 0.38
N ARG A 480 -27.41 -2.04 -0.74
CA ARG A 480 -28.41 -3.11 -0.84
C ARG A 480 -28.19 -3.88 -2.14
N PHE A 481 -28.85 -5.03 -2.29
CA PHE A 481 -28.91 -5.70 -3.59
C PHE A 481 -29.49 -4.76 -4.66
N PRO A 482 -28.78 -4.55 -5.78
CA PRO A 482 -29.31 -3.78 -6.91
C PRO A 482 -30.57 -4.43 -7.47
N SER A 483 -31.56 -3.61 -7.79
CA SER A 483 -32.79 -4.05 -8.45
C SER A 483 -32.54 -4.55 -9.88
N GLU A 484 -33.48 -5.30 -10.44
CA GLU A 484 -33.42 -5.73 -11.86
C GLU A 484 -33.20 -4.54 -12.81
N GLN A 485 -33.81 -3.39 -12.51
CA GLN A 485 -33.70 -2.19 -13.34
C GLN A 485 -32.31 -1.53 -13.25
N GLU A 486 -31.75 -1.40 -12.04
CA GLU A 486 -30.38 -0.89 -11.85
C GLU A 486 -29.35 -1.80 -12.54
N GLN A 487 -29.52 -3.12 -12.40
CA GLN A 487 -28.66 -4.09 -13.08
C GLN A 487 -28.81 -4.01 -14.61
N TYR A 488 -30.04 -3.84 -15.11
CA TYR A 488 -30.30 -3.68 -16.54
C TYR A 488 -29.53 -2.49 -17.12
N GLU A 489 -29.55 -1.34 -16.45
CA GLU A 489 -28.86 -0.12 -16.91
C GLU A 489 -27.36 -0.37 -17.04
N ILE A 490 -26.74 -0.95 -16.02
CA ILE A 490 -25.31 -1.29 -16.00
C ILE A 490 -24.96 -2.27 -17.12
N TYR A 491 -25.74 -3.36 -17.25
CA TYR A 491 -25.47 -4.40 -18.25
C TYR A 491 -25.71 -3.90 -19.67
N ARG A 492 -26.72 -3.03 -19.86
CA ARG A 492 -27.06 -2.46 -21.17
C ARG A 492 -25.91 -1.61 -21.69
N GLU A 493 -25.37 -0.76 -20.84
CA GLU A 493 -24.27 0.14 -21.21
C GLU A 493 -23.03 -0.65 -21.68
N GLN A 494 -22.70 -1.74 -20.98
CA GLN A 494 -21.61 -2.65 -21.34
C GLN A 494 -21.83 -3.35 -22.68
N LEU A 495 -23.03 -3.88 -22.89
CA LEU A 495 -23.38 -4.59 -24.13
C LEU A 495 -23.41 -3.64 -25.33
N GLU A 496 -23.92 -2.42 -25.17
CA GLU A 496 -23.95 -1.40 -26.22
C GLU A 496 -22.55 -0.96 -26.61
N ALA A 497 -21.68 -0.69 -25.62
CA ALA A 497 -20.31 -0.22 -25.86
C ALA A 497 -19.48 -1.22 -26.68
N PHE A 498 -19.69 -2.52 -26.49
CA PHE A 498 -18.97 -3.55 -27.23
C PHE A 498 -19.70 -4.06 -28.47
N SER A 499 -20.96 -3.70 -28.72
CA SER A 499 -21.70 -4.22 -29.88
C SER A 499 -21.00 -3.89 -31.21
N PRO A 500 -20.81 -4.87 -32.13
CA PRO A 500 -21.35 -6.23 -32.14
C PRO A 500 -20.41 -7.31 -31.51
N LYS A 501 -19.32 -6.91 -30.85
CA LYS A 501 -18.38 -7.82 -30.17
C LYS A 501 -19.03 -8.48 -28.96
N ILE A 502 -18.60 -9.71 -28.68
CA ILE A 502 -19.15 -10.55 -27.61
C ILE A 502 -18.80 -9.99 -26.23
N VAL A 503 -19.74 -10.09 -25.29
CA VAL A 503 -19.59 -9.75 -23.88
C VAL A 503 -20.00 -10.93 -23.02
N THR A 504 -19.03 -11.50 -22.31
CA THR A 504 -19.24 -12.61 -21.38
C THR A 504 -19.48 -12.09 -19.97
N MET A 505 -20.73 -12.09 -19.51
CA MET A 505 -21.10 -11.68 -18.16
C MET A 505 -21.09 -12.87 -17.20
N ARG A 506 -20.29 -12.76 -16.14
CA ARG A 506 -20.29 -13.75 -15.06
C ARG A 506 -21.39 -13.43 -14.07
N THR A 507 -22.22 -14.41 -13.71
CA THR A 507 -23.20 -14.22 -12.64
C THR A 507 -22.51 -13.97 -11.31
N LEU A 508 -23.25 -13.45 -10.33
CA LEU A 508 -22.71 -12.94 -9.08
C LEU A 508 -21.81 -13.95 -8.34
N ASP A 509 -20.54 -13.60 -8.17
CA ASP A 509 -19.54 -14.35 -7.39
C ASP A 509 -19.18 -13.64 -6.06
N ILE A 510 -20.11 -13.66 -5.10
CA ILE A 510 -19.91 -13.13 -3.74
C ILE A 510 -19.61 -14.23 -2.73
N GLY A 511 -18.94 -13.87 -1.63
CA GLY A 511 -18.37 -14.80 -0.64
C GLY A 511 -16.85 -14.81 -0.69
N GLY A 512 -16.19 -15.50 0.26
CA GLY A 512 -14.74 -15.41 0.39
C GLY A 512 -14.28 -14.07 0.93
N ASP A 513 -13.40 -13.41 0.18
CA ASP A 513 -12.90 -12.05 0.37
C ASP A 513 -13.88 -10.94 -0.09
N LYS A 514 -14.95 -11.31 -0.82
CA LYS A 514 -15.92 -10.37 -1.42
C LYS A 514 -17.20 -10.30 -0.59
N SER A 515 -17.08 -9.76 0.63
CA SER A 515 -18.19 -9.58 1.57
C SER A 515 -19.09 -8.40 1.17
N LEU A 516 -20.40 -8.61 1.13
CA LEU A 516 -21.37 -7.52 0.96
C LEU A 516 -21.75 -6.97 2.36
N PRO A 517 -21.58 -5.68 2.65
CA PRO A 517 -21.89 -5.11 3.98
C PRO A 517 -23.34 -5.33 4.43
N TYR A 518 -24.26 -5.41 3.49
CA TYR A 518 -25.70 -5.61 3.69
C TYR A 518 -26.14 -7.09 3.63
N PHE A 519 -25.22 -8.01 3.37
CA PHE A 519 -25.46 -9.45 3.33
C PHE A 519 -24.24 -10.20 3.93
N PRO A 520 -24.05 -10.10 5.27
CA PRO A 520 -22.88 -10.67 5.93
C PRO A 520 -22.93 -12.20 5.95
N ILE A 521 -21.82 -12.84 5.59
CA ILE A 521 -21.62 -14.29 5.65
C ILE A 521 -20.46 -14.57 6.61
N GLU A 522 -20.73 -15.22 7.73
CA GLU A 522 -19.71 -15.61 8.71
C GLU A 522 -19.39 -17.10 8.59
N GLU A 523 -18.15 -17.42 8.18
CA GLU A 523 -17.67 -18.79 8.02
C GLU A 523 -16.23 -18.93 8.52
N ALA A 524 -15.87 -20.12 8.99
CA ALA A 524 -14.50 -20.40 9.43
C ALA A 524 -13.49 -20.32 8.27
N ASN A 525 -13.91 -20.65 7.05
CA ASN A 525 -13.10 -20.57 5.83
C ASN A 525 -13.96 -20.05 4.67
N PRO A 526 -14.05 -18.72 4.50
CA PRO A 526 -14.90 -18.11 3.47
C PRO A 526 -14.57 -18.58 2.04
N PHE A 527 -13.30 -18.85 1.74
CA PHE A 527 -12.88 -19.34 0.42
C PHE A 527 -13.41 -20.76 0.10
N LEU A 528 -13.60 -21.61 1.11
CA LEU A 528 -14.10 -22.99 0.90
C LEU A 528 -15.62 -23.10 1.11
N GLY A 529 -16.28 -22.01 1.52
CA GLY A 529 -17.63 -22.00 2.03
C GLY A 529 -18.70 -21.60 1.02
N TRP A 530 -19.63 -20.77 1.47
CA TRP A 530 -20.83 -20.36 0.75
C TRP A 530 -20.53 -19.19 -0.19
N ARG A 531 -20.10 -19.52 -1.41
CA ARG A 531 -19.67 -18.56 -2.44
C ARG A 531 -20.30 -18.82 -3.81
N GLY A 532 -20.47 -17.75 -4.59
CA GLY A 532 -20.78 -17.79 -6.02
C GLY A 532 -22.10 -18.48 -6.35
N ILE A 533 -22.06 -19.49 -7.22
CA ILE A 533 -23.28 -20.19 -7.64
C ILE A 533 -24.06 -20.82 -6.48
N ARG A 534 -23.37 -21.19 -5.38
CA ARG A 534 -24.02 -21.80 -4.21
C ARG A 534 -24.97 -20.81 -3.54
N VAL A 535 -24.50 -19.57 -3.35
CA VAL A 535 -25.31 -18.48 -2.78
C VAL A 535 -26.51 -18.21 -3.66
N THR A 536 -26.30 -18.10 -4.97
CA THR A 536 -27.36 -17.72 -5.90
C THR A 536 -28.35 -18.86 -6.21
N LEU A 537 -27.96 -20.13 -6.03
CA LEU A 537 -28.90 -21.26 -6.10
C LEU A 537 -29.75 -21.39 -4.82
N ASP A 538 -29.19 -21.04 -3.65
CA ASP A 538 -29.95 -20.98 -2.39
C ASP A 538 -30.87 -19.75 -2.33
N HIS A 539 -30.49 -18.67 -3.01
CA HIS A 539 -31.26 -17.43 -3.17
C HIS A 539 -31.68 -17.20 -4.63
N PRO A 540 -32.62 -18.00 -5.16
CA PRO A 540 -33.03 -17.94 -6.56
C PRO A 540 -33.64 -16.58 -6.94
N GLU A 541 -34.16 -15.80 -5.99
CA GLU A 541 -34.64 -14.43 -6.22
C GLU A 541 -33.54 -13.48 -6.70
N ILE A 542 -32.32 -13.59 -6.15
CA ILE A 542 -31.17 -12.78 -6.54
C ILE A 542 -30.71 -13.21 -7.95
N PHE A 543 -30.59 -14.53 -8.16
CA PHE A 543 -30.19 -15.09 -9.45
C PHE A 543 -31.17 -14.73 -10.56
N MET A 544 -32.48 -14.89 -10.33
CA MET A 544 -33.51 -14.58 -11.31
C MET A 544 -33.54 -13.10 -11.66
N ALA A 545 -33.43 -12.19 -10.69
CA ALA A 545 -33.35 -10.75 -10.96
C ALA A 545 -32.14 -10.41 -11.85
N GLN A 546 -30.98 -11.00 -11.55
CA GLN A 546 -29.76 -10.79 -12.34
C GLN A 546 -29.90 -11.32 -13.77
N ILE A 547 -30.36 -12.56 -13.95
CA ILE A 547 -30.52 -13.14 -15.28
C ILE A 547 -31.55 -12.38 -16.10
N ARG A 548 -32.68 -11.98 -15.50
CA ARG A 548 -33.68 -11.16 -16.20
C ARG A 548 -33.09 -9.81 -16.65
N ALA A 549 -32.30 -9.16 -15.80
CA ALA A 549 -31.61 -7.92 -16.15
C ALA A 549 -30.65 -8.11 -17.33
N MET A 550 -29.81 -9.16 -17.31
CA MET A 550 -28.88 -9.48 -18.40
C MET A 550 -29.62 -9.72 -19.73
N LEU A 551 -30.67 -10.55 -19.70
CA LEU A 551 -31.48 -10.88 -20.87
C LEU A 551 -32.20 -9.64 -21.44
N ARG A 552 -32.78 -8.80 -20.57
CA ARG A 552 -33.39 -7.53 -21.02
C ARG A 552 -32.36 -6.61 -21.65
N ALA A 553 -31.17 -6.51 -21.05
CA ALA A 553 -30.11 -5.64 -21.52
C ALA A 553 -29.59 -6.03 -22.91
N SER A 554 -29.64 -7.32 -23.28
CA SER A 554 -29.15 -7.81 -24.57
C SER A 554 -30.09 -7.62 -25.76
N VAL A 555 -31.32 -7.13 -25.54
CA VAL A 555 -32.34 -6.98 -26.60
C VAL A 555 -31.81 -6.09 -27.74
N GLY A 556 -31.79 -6.62 -28.96
CA GLY A 556 -31.34 -5.91 -30.16
C GLY A 556 -29.83 -5.76 -30.32
N LEU A 557 -29.02 -6.38 -29.45
CA LEU A 557 -27.55 -6.38 -29.54
C LEU A 557 -26.99 -7.78 -29.85
N ASP A 558 -27.66 -8.82 -29.36
CA ASP A 558 -27.36 -10.25 -29.62
C ASP A 558 -25.89 -10.67 -29.35
N ASN A 559 -25.20 -9.95 -28.46
CA ASN A 559 -23.78 -10.15 -28.16
C ASN A 559 -23.50 -10.62 -26.72
N LEU A 560 -24.52 -11.04 -25.98
CA LEU A 560 -24.39 -11.53 -24.59
C LEU A 560 -23.99 -13.01 -24.52
N GLN A 561 -23.06 -13.34 -23.63
CA GLN A 561 -22.83 -14.68 -23.10
C GLN A 561 -22.95 -14.66 -21.58
N ILE A 562 -23.51 -15.72 -20.98
CA ILE A 562 -23.65 -15.84 -19.51
C ILE A 562 -22.71 -16.93 -19.00
N MET A 563 -21.94 -16.63 -17.96
CA MET A 563 -20.98 -17.56 -17.36
C MET A 563 -21.27 -17.79 -15.88
N LEU A 564 -21.31 -19.07 -15.47
CA LEU A 564 -21.57 -19.46 -14.08
C LEU A 564 -20.24 -19.69 -13.31
N PRO A 565 -20.02 -19.02 -12.16
CA PRO A 565 -18.86 -19.21 -11.31
C PRO A 565 -19.02 -20.40 -10.34
N MET A 566 -17.94 -20.80 -9.68
CA MET A 566 -17.84 -21.73 -8.56
C MET A 566 -18.54 -23.08 -8.77
N ILE A 567 -18.65 -23.52 -10.02
CA ILE A 567 -19.24 -24.82 -10.36
C ILE A 567 -18.36 -25.93 -9.80
N SER A 568 -18.94 -26.77 -8.95
CA SER A 568 -18.29 -27.94 -8.36
C SER A 568 -18.81 -29.25 -8.95
N ASN A 569 -20.06 -29.26 -9.45
CA ASN A 569 -20.70 -30.45 -9.98
C ASN A 569 -21.77 -30.14 -11.06
N VAL A 570 -22.13 -31.17 -11.83
CA VAL A 570 -23.10 -31.07 -12.95
C VAL A 570 -24.52 -30.69 -12.52
N ASN A 571 -24.93 -30.98 -11.28
CA ASN A 571 -26.29 -30.67 -10.82
C ASN A 571 -26.49 -29.17 -10.64
N GLU A 572 -25.48 -28.44 -10.14
CA GLU A 572 -25.50 -26.98 -10.03
C GLU A 572 -25.75 -26.33 -11.39
N VAL A 573 -25.06 -26.80 -12.43
CA VAL A 573 -25.26 -26.32 -13.82
C VAL A 573 -26.68 -26.62 -14.32
N SER A 574 -27.18 -27.83 -14.07
CA SER A 574 -28.55 -28.20 -14.45
C SER A 574 -29.59 -27.31 -13.76
N MET A 575 -29.42 -27.00 -12.47
CA MET A 575 -30.32 -26.12 -11.72
C MET A 575 -30.26 -24.67 -12.25
N ALA A 576 -29.05 -24.13 -12.44
CA ALA A 576 -28.86 -22.79 -12.97
C ALA A 576 -29.46 -22.64 -14.38
N GLN A 577 -29.26 -23.61 -15.28
CA GLN A 577 -29.87 -23.58 -16.61
C GLN A 577 -31.40 -23.63 -16.58
N GLN A 578 -32.00 -24.33 -15.63
CA GLN A 578 -33.46 -24.33 -15.46
C GLN A 578 -33.97 -22.94 -15.06
N LEU A 579 -33.26 -22.25 -14.15
CA LEU A 579 -33.58 -20.88 -13.75
C LEU A 579 -33.39 -19.89 -14.92
N ILE A 580 -32.31 -20.00 -15.69
CA ILE A 580 -32.11 -19.16 -16.88
C ILE A 580 -33.22 -19.37 -17.91
N LYS A 581 -33.60 -20.62 -18.19
CA LYS A 581 -34.73 -20.94 -19.09
C LYS A 581 -36.05 -20.42 -18.55
N LYS A 582 -36.24 -20.40 -17.23
CA LYS A 582 -37.42 -19.83 -16.58
C LYS A 582 -37.47 -18.30 -16.80
N ALA A 583 -36.40 -17.59 -16.48
CA ALA A 583 -36.30 -16.14 -16.70
C ALA A 583 -36.56 -15.75 -18.16
N TYR A 584 -35.96 -16.48 -19.11
CA TYR A 584 -36.22 -16.29 -20.53
C TYR A 584 -37.71 -16.43 -20.90
N ARG A 585 -38.37 -17.51 -20.43
CA ARG A 585 -39.79 -17.74 -20.70
C ARG A 585 -40.69 -16.67 -20.10
N GLU A 586 -40.38 -16.19 -18.90
CA GLU A 586 -41.14 -15.12 -18.24
C GLU A 586 -41.05 -13.82 -19.06
N LEU A 587 -39.84 -13.42 -19.49
CA LEU A 587 -39.66 -12.23 -20.32
C LEU A 587 -40.38 -12.32 -21.67
N VAL A 588 -40.34 -13.48 -22.33
CA VAL A 588 -41.07 -13.70 -23.58
C VAL A 588 -42.59 -13.63 -23.36
N GLN A 589 -43.10 -14.14 -22.23
CA GLN A 589 -44.52 -14.02 -21.87
C GLN A 589 -44.94 -12.57 -21.55
N GLU A 590 -44.01 -11.77 -21.02
CA GLU A 590 -44.18 -10.34 -20.79
C GLU A 590 -44.10 -9.50 -22.09
N GLY A 591 -43.82 -10.14 -23.24
CA GLY A 591 -43.76 -9.50 -24.56
C GLY A 591 -42.39 -8.92 -24.92
N VAL A 592 -41.32 -9.30 -24.19
CA VAL A 592 -39.95 -8.88 -24.50
C VAL A 592 -39.36 -9.81 -25.58
N GLU A 593 -38.96 -9.24 -26.72
CA GLU A 593 -38.27 -9.96 -27.79
C GLU A 593 -36.78 -10.13 -27.46
N VAL A 594 -36.45 -11.19 -26.71
CA VAL A 594 -35.07 -11.52 -26.32
C VAL A 594 -34.60 -12.82 -27.00
N VAL A 595 -33.32 -12.85 -27.39
CA VAL A 595 -32.63 -14.04 -27.89
C VAL A 595 -31.99 -14.78 -26.71
N TYR A 596 -32.10 -16.11 -26.69
CA TYR A 596 -31.46 -16.92 -25.64
C TYR A 596 -29.94 -16.93 -25.84
N PRO A 597 -29.13 -16.42 -24.89
CA PRO A 597 -27.69 -16.31 -25.06
C PRO A 597 -26.99 -17.66 -24.82
N PRO A 598 -25.76 -17.86 -25.33
CA PRO A 598 -24.90 -18.96 -24.92
C PRO A 598 -24.63 -18.92 -23.41
N VAL A 599 -24.67 -20.09 -22.77
CA VAL A 599 -24.41 -20.25 -21.34
C VAL A 599 -23.18 -21.14 -21.16
N GLY A 600 -22.20 -20.65 -20.40
CA GLY A 600 -20.94 -21.34 -20.10
C GLY A 600 -20.69 -21.49 -18.61
N VAL A 601 -19.58 -22.18 -18.28
CA VAL A 601 -19.11 -22.33 -16.90
C VAL A 601 -17.65 -21.91 -16.77
N MET A 602 -17.32 -21.38 -15.60
CA MET A 602 -15.95 -21.19 -15.18
C MET A 602 -15.43 -22.47 -14.50
N ILE A 603 -14.30 -22.99 -14.97
CA ILE A 603 -13.56 -24.10 -14.37
C ILE A 603 -12.51 -23.50 -13.45
N GLU A 604 -12.88 -23.41 -12.19
CA GLU A 604 -12.06 -22.82 -11.13
C GLU A 604 -11.95 -23.70 -9.89
N LEU A 605 -12.76 -24.76 -9.79
CA LEU A 605 -12.64 -25.78 -8.76
C LEU A 605 -12.01 -27.06 -9.34
N PRO A 606 -11.06 -27.72 -8.65
CA PRO A 606 -10.47 -28.97 -9.11
C PRO A 606 -11.51 -30.05 -9.42
N ALA A 607 -12.62 -30.10 -8.67
CA ALA A 607 -13.73 -31.01 -8.91
C ALA A 607 -14.37 -30.84 -10.31
N ALA A 608 -14.42 -29.61 -10.82
CA ALA A 608 -14.96 -29.32 -12.16
C ALA A 608 -14.04 -29.82 -13.27
N VAL A 609 -12.71 -29.79 -13.06
CA VAL A 609 -11.72 -30.30 -14.04
C VAL A 609 -11.98 -31.77 -14.39
N TYR A 610 -12.25 -32.60 -13.39
CA TYR A 610 -12.57 -34.03 -13.60
C TYR A 610 -13.93 -34.26 -14.28
N GLN A 611 -14.81 -33.25 -14.26
CA GLN A 611 -16.15 -33.30 -14.83
C GLN A 611 -16.27 -32.53 -16.16
N THR A 612 -15.20 -31.88 -16.65
CA THR A 612 -15.21 -31.03 -17.84
C THR A 612 -15.80 -31.71 -19.07
N SER A 613 -15.53 -33.01 -19.27
CA SER A 613 -16.08 -33.76 -20.41
C SER A 613 -17.61 -33.89 -20.40
N VAL A 614 -18.22 -33.90 -19.21
CA VAL A 614 -19.68 -33.94 -19.04
C VAL A 614 -20.23 -32.52 -19.08
N LEU A 615 -19.59 -31.57 -18.39
CA LEU A 615 -19.95 -30.16 -18.39
C LEU A 615 -19.98 -29.60 -19.82
N ALA A 616 -18.98 -29.88 -20.65
CA ALA A 616 -18.88 -29.43 -22.05
C ALA A 616 -20.01 -29.96 -22.96
N LYS A 617 -20.77 -30.98 -22.53
CA LYS A 617 -21.97 -31.44 -23.25
C LYS A 617 -23.24 -30.71 -22.81
N MET A 618 -23.17 -30.01 -21.67
CA MET A 618 -24.29 -29.29 -21.07
C MET A 618 -24.25 -27.79 -21.38
N VAL A 619 -23.06 -27.23 -21.61
CA VAL A 619 -22.85 -25.78 -21.79
C VAL A 619 -22.19 -25.46 -23.13
N ASP A 620 -22.33 -24.21 -23.57
CA ASP A 620 -21.88 -23.75 -24.88
C ASP A 620 -20.39 -23.40 -24.93
N PHE A 621 -19.81 -23.02 -23.78
CA PHE A 621 -18.39 -22.69 -23.66
C PHE A 621 -17.85 -22.93 -22.25
N VAL A 622 -16.53 -22.90 -22.12
CA VAL A 622 -15.80 -23.10 -20.88
C VAL A 622 -14.74 -22.01 -20.76
N SER A 623 -14.59 -21.44 -19.56
CA SER A 623 -13.51 -20.49 -19.23
C SER A 623 -12.73 -21.01 -18.03
N VAL A 624 -11.41 -20.84 -17.99
CA VAL A 624 -10.57 -21.33 -16.88
C VAL A 624 -10.26 -20.18 -15.93
N GLY A 625 -10.77 -20.28 -14.69
CA GLY A 625 -10.46 -19.35 -13.61
C GLY A 625 -9.17 -19.76 -12.90
N SER A 626 -8.01 -19.42 -13.48
CA SER A 626 -6.71 -19.91 -13.01
C SER A 626 -6.32 -19.46 -11.59
N ASN A 627 -6.78 -18.28 -11.15
CA ASN A 627 -6.51 -17.77 -9.81
C ASN A 627 -7.07 -18.69 -8.73
N ASP A 628 -8.38 -18.93 -8.77
CA ASP A 628 -9.09 -19.83 -7.88
C ASP A 628 -8.64 -21.28 -8.08
N LEU A 629 -8.43 -21.73 -9.32
CA LEU A 629 -7.95 -23.09 -9.60
C LEU A 629 -6.56 -23.39 -9.03
N THR A 630 -5.69 -22.37 -8.93
CA THR A 630 -4.36 -22.53 -8.32
C THR A 630 -4.45 -22.50 -6.80
N GLN A 631 -5.43 -21.80 -6.26
CA GLN A 631 -5.66 -21.66 -4.82
C GLN A 631 -6.20 -22.95 -4.18
N TYR A 632 -7.10 -23.67 -4.86
CA TYR A 632 -7.70 -24.93 -4.41
C TYR A 632 -6.91 -26.16 -4.85
#